data_AF-A0A497PSM3-F1
#
_entry.id   AF-A0A497PSM3-F1
#
_cell.length_a   1.000
_cell.length_b   1.000
_cell.length_c   1.000
_cell.angle_alpha   90.00
_cell.angle_beta   90.00
_cell.angle_gamma   90.00
#
_symmetry.space_group_name_H-M   'P 1'
#
loop_
_entity.id
_entity.type
_entity.pdbx_description
1 polymer ?
#
loop_
_entity_poly.entity_id
_entity_poly.type
_entity_poly.pdbx_seq_one_letter_code
_entity_poly.pdbx_strand_id
1 'polypeptide(L)'
;ERTERKNFGELVARLSADLRQAKQEKHTAPFFSALPIHRRCQSCGKRPANHLDTEVTPNEWLCEICHQKRCRGRKKRSTFTDEFAKWFKCKYDQKVPGKPAKDLDDLAGREGRLAFLYADGNNMGDLLQRAKTPAQYRHISEALDTAVREALFEALMEAIGRESLLQSQRLPFEIIAVGGDDVTVIVPAQYGWQLTLKLLEKFEKKVKHLKEELKLEKSITMSAGLVVADVKYPVRFMQRLSEGLLKEAKRLARERKTESTLCHLWLRAPIASEDAKTVLDALYLREDKRLLTARPFTLKQACRLIGLARDLKELPPHQRRLLAEALERGVHTSLNTALYQAQRLDDEQRKTLLRTFRELGELISNGRDLERFLFWQREDDEWRTALLDALELIELGGV
;
A
#
# COMPACT_ATOMS: atom_id res chain seq x y z
N GLU A 1 -23.81 16.13 8.73
CA GLU A 1 -24.95 16.65 9.51
C GLU A 1 -25.73 15.51 10.13
N ARG A 2 -26.19 15.63 11.38
CA ARG A 2 -26.99 14.59 12.06
C ARG A 2 -28.43 14.51 11.53
N THR A 3 -28.90 15.56 10.86
CA THR A 3 -30.25 15.71 10.32
C THR A 3 -30.55 14.82 9.10
N GLU A 4 -29.53 14.34 8.37
CA GLU A 4 -29.70 13.42 7.23
C GLU A 4 -29.91 11.95 7.62
N ARG A 5 -29.68 11.57 8.89
CA ARG A 5 -29.66 10.16 9.35
C ARG A 5 -31.03 9.58 9.72
N LYS A 6 -32.14 10.29 9.47
CA LYS A 6 -33.47 9.91 9.95
C LYS A 6 -33.85 8.48 9.50
N ASN A 7 -34.46 7.72 10.43
CA ASN A 7 -35.01 6.36 10.27
C ASN A 7 -33.96 5.24 10.24
N PHE A 8 -33.59 4.74 9.06
CA PHE A 8 -32.78 3.52 8.94
C PHE A 8 -31.31 3.73 9.34
N GLY A 9 -30.71 4.86 8.97
CA GLY A 9 -29.33 5.19 9.34
C GLY A 9 -29.10 5.26 10.85
N GLU A 10 -30.09 5.74 11.62
CA GLU A 10 -30.07 5.75 13.08
C GLU A 10 -30.06 4.33 13.68
N LEU A 11 -30.89 3.42 13.15
CA LEU A 11 -30.90 2.02 13.58
C LEU A 11 -29.55 1.35 13.31
N VAL A 12 -28.97 1.55 12.13
CA VAL A 12 -27.65 1.01 11.77
C VAL A 12 -26.56 1.59 12.67
N ALA A 13 -26.61 2.89 12.98
CA ALA A 13 -25.66 3.54 13.87
C ALA A 13 -25.75 2.99 15.31
N ARG A 14 -26.96 2.76 15.82
CA ARG A 14 -27.19 2.13 17.13
C ARG A 14 -26.65 0.70 17.17
N LEU A 15 -27.01 -0.14 16.21
CA LEU A 15 -26.52 -1.52 16.12
C LEU A 15 -24.98 -1.57 15.99
N SER A 16 -24.40 -0.60 15.27
CA SER A 16 -22.95 -0.46 15.17
C SER A 16 -22.29 -0.10 16.51
N ALA A 17 -22.96 0.71 17.34
CA ALA A 17 -22.50 1.05 18.68
C ALA A 17 -22.58 -0.15 19.62
N ASP A 18 -23.70 -0.88 19.61
CA ASP A 18 -23.90 -2.10 20.41
C ASP A 18 -22.84 -3.16 20.04
N LEU A 19 -22.56 -3.33 18.74
CA LEU A 19 -21.50 -4.23 18.26
C LEU A 19 -20.10 -3.79 18.73
N ARG A 20 -19.83 -2.48 18.77
CA ARG A 20 -18.55 -1.95 19.29
C ARG A 20 -18.40 -2.23 20.78
N GLN A 21 -19.46 -2.03 21.55
CA GLN A 21 -19.47 -2.35 22.97
C GLN A 21 -19.20 -3.85 23.20
N ALA A 22 -19.92 -4.73 22.50
CA ALA A 22 -19.69 -6.18 22.59
C ALA A 22 -18.25 -6.58 22.20
N LYS A 23 -17.64 -5.93 21.19
CA LYS A 23 -16.23 -6.15 20.82
C LYS A 23 -15.24 -5.69 21.90
N GLN A 24 -15.58 -4.67 22.69
CA GLN A 24 -14.75 -4.16 23.78
C GLN A 24 -14.84 -5.02 25.03
N GLU A 25 -16.04 -5.55 25.34
CA GLU A 25 -16.28 -6.37 26.53
C GLU A 25 -15.43 -7.66 26.54
N LYS A 26 -15.03 -8.19 25.36
CA LYS A 26 -14.17 -9.38 25.19
C LYS A 26 -14.46 -10.48 26.22
N HIS A 27 -15.74 -10.86 26.37
CA HIS A 27 -16.22 -11.84 27.37
C HIS A 27 -15.46 -13.16 27.41
N THR A 28 -14.88 -13.59 26.28
CA THR A 28 -14.06 -14.80 26.20
C THR A 28 -12.75 -14.54 25.45
N ALA A 29 -11.65 -14.49 26.19
CA ALA A 29 -10.30 -14.59 25.64
C ALA A 29 -9.75 -15.97 26.00
N PRO A 30 -9.77 -16.97 25.09
CA PRO A 30 -9.25 -18.28 25.42
C PRO A 30 -7.76 -18.19 25.76
N PHE A 31 -7.44 -18.43 27.03
CA PHE A 31 -6.07 -18.55 27.49
C PHE A 31 -5.57 -19.96 27.17
N PHE A 32 -4.49 -20.05 26.41
CA PHE A 32 -3.85 -21.33 26.11
C PHE A 32 -2.64 -21.49 27.03
N SER A 33 -2.73 -22.43 27.98
CA SER A 33 -1.61 -22.71 28.86
C SER A 33 -0.37 -23.08 28.06
N ALA A 34 0.71 -22.37 28.36
CA ALA A 34 2.00 -22.49 27.73
C ALA A 34 2.88 -23.39 28.61
N LEU A 35 2.61 -24.71 28.61
CA LEU A 35 3.44 -25.65 29.37
C LEU A 35 4.94 -25.53 29.01
N PRO A 36 5.87 -25.77 29.97
CA PRO A 36 7.31 -25.62 29.71
C PRO A 36 7.88 -26.68 28.76
N ILE A 37 7.28 -27.88 28.74
CA ILE A 37 7.82 -29.06 28.04
C ILE A 37 6.87 -29.45 26.89
N HIS A 38 6.79 -28.62 25.85
CA HIS A 38 6.16 -29.02 24.58
C HIS A 38 6.77 -28.29 23.40
N ARG A 39 6.80 -28.96 22.24
CA ARG A 39 7.18 -28.33 20.97
C ARG A 39 6.13 -27.30 20.57
N ARG A 40 6.53 -26.05 20.32
CA ARG A 40 5.63 -25.00 19.83
C ARG A 40 5.32 -25.21 18.35
N CYS A 41 4.09 -24.89 17.97
CA CYS A 41 3.67 -24.80 16.57
C CYS A 41 4.56 -23.81 15.82
N GLN A 42 5.22 -24.27 14.75
CA GLN A 42 6.14 -23.47 13.94
C GLN A 42 5.43 -22.36 13.15
N SER A 43 4.13 -22.49 12.90
CA SER A 43 3.34 -21.46 12.20
C SER A 43 2.88 -20.32 13.12
N CYS A 44 2.29 -20.62 14.29
CA CYS A 44 1.70 -19.57 15.14
C CYS A 44 2.54 -19.21 16.37
N GLY A 45 3.50 -20.04 16.77
CA GLY A 45 4.28 -19.88 18.00
C GLY A 45 3.50 -19.99 19.31
N LYS A 46 2.17 -20.14 19.28
CA LYS A 46 1.30 -20.05 20.47
C LYS A 46 0.99 -21.42 21.09
N ARG A 47 0.54 -22.39 20.29
CA ARG A 47 -0.03 -23.66 20.76
C ARG A 47 0.97 -24.81 20.67
N PRO A 48 0.81 -25.89 21.46
CA PRO A 48 1.58 -27.12 21.28
C PRO A 48 1.36 -27.69 19.89
N ALA A 49 2.43 -28.19 19.27
CA ALA A 49 2.34 -28.90 18.01
C ALA A 49 1.89 -30.34 18.25
N ASN A 50 0.97 -30.82 17.43
CA ASN A 50 0.41 -32.18 17.46
C ASN A 50 0.26 -32.80 16.06
N HIS A 51 0.55 -32.05 14.99
CA HIS A 51 0.54 -32.52 13.61
C HIS A 51 1.88 -32.24 12.94
N LEU A 52 2.35 -33.16 12.11
CA LEU A 52 3.47 -32.94 11.20
C LEU A 52 2.92 -32.68 9.80
N ASP A 53 3.21 -31.51 9.26
CA ASP A 53 2.82 -31.10 7.91
C ASP A 53 3.92 -31.51 6.92
N THR A 54 3.61 -32.51 6.09
CA THR A 54 4.54 -33.12 5.11
C THR A 54 4.39 -32.55 3.70
N GLU A 55 3.46 -31.61 3.50
CA GLU A 55 3.27 -30.92 2.21
C GLU A 55 4.21 -29.72 2.02
N VAL A 56 5.06 -29.42 3.00
CA VAL A 56 6.06 -28.35 2.96
C VAL A 56 7.45 -28.93 3.24
N THR A 57 8.47 -28.36 2.62
CA THR A 57 9.87 -28.78 2.80
C THR A 57 10.68 -27.61 3.37
N PRO A 58 11.33 -27.76 4.54
CA PRO A 58 11.29 -28.93 5.43
C PRO A 58 9.91 -29.10 6.08
N ASN A 59 9.60 -30.34 6.49
CA ASN A 59 8.35 -30.64 7.20
C ASN A 59 8.21 -29.76 8.45
N GLU A 60 7.00 -29.28 8.72
CA GLU A 60 6.74 -28.36 9.83
C GLU A 60 5.77 -28.95 10.85
N TRP A 61 6.06 -28.75 12.13
CA TRP A 61 5.20 -29.15 13.23
C TRP A 61 4.17 -28.06 13.55
N LEU A 62 2.90 -28.41 13.46
CA LEU A 62 1.77 -27.50 13.60
C LEU A 62 0.85 -27.91 14.75
N CYS A 63 0.17 -26.94 15.33
CA CYS A 63 -0.99 -27.20 16.18
C CYS A 63 -2.24 -27.50 15.35
N GLU A 64 -3.22 -28.17 15.93
CA GLU A 64 -4.53 -28.48 15.35
C GLU A 64 -5.11 -27.34 14.51
N ILE A 65 -5.18 -26.13 15.08
CA ILE A 65 -5.79 -24.98 14.42
C ILE A 65 -4.99 -24.54 13.18
N CYS A 66 -3.67 -24.54 13.26
CA CYS A 66 -2.82 -24.19 12.12
C CYS A 66 -2.88 -25.26 11.03
N HIS A 67 -2.89 -26.54 11.43
CA HIS A 67 -3.05 -27.66 10.51
C HIS A 67 -4.40 -27.56 9.76
N GLN A 68 -5.51 -27.40 10.47
CA GLN A 68 -6.84 -27.21 9.86
C GLN A 68 -6.89 -25.98 8.95
N LYS A 69 -6.28 -24.86 9.34
CA LYS A 69 -6.16 -23.66 8.50
C LYS A 69 -5.40 -23.95 7.20
N ARG A 70 -4.30 -24.70 7.25
CA ARG A 70 -3.54 -25.09 6.05
C ARG A 70 -4.31 -26.04 5.17
N CYS A 71 -4.92 -27.09 5.72
CA CYS A 71 -5.75 -28.02 4.95
C CYS A 71 -6.90 -27.30 4.22
N ARG A 72 -7.57 -26.34 4.89
CA ARG A 72 -8.61 -25.52 4.26
C ARG A 72 -8.03 -24.55 3.23
N GLY A 73 -6.93 -23.87 3.55
CA GLY A 73 -6.25 -22.91 2.68
C GLY A 73 -5.79 -23.54 1.37
N ARG A 74 -5.17 -24.73 1.42
CA ARG A 74 -4.74 -25.48 0.23
C ARG A 74 -5.87 -25.75 -0.76
N LYS A 75 -7.06 -26.08 -0.25
CA LYS A 75 -8.26 -26.36 -1.06
C LYS A 75 -8.89 -25.11 -1.68
N LYS A 76 -8.68 -23.93 -1.07
CA LYS A 76 -9.34 -22.67 -1.46
C LYS A 76 -8.36 -21.58 -1.92
N ARG A 77 -7.10 -21.92 -2.12
CA ARG A 77 -6.05 -20.93 -2.46
C ARG A 77 -6.36 -20.20 -3.78
N SER A 78 -6.92 -20.90 -4.76
CA SER A 78 -7.18 -20.33 -6.08
C SER A 78 -8.42 -19.45 -6.15
N THR A 79 -9.22 -19.26 -5.08
CA THR A 79 -10.53 -18.59 -5.21
C THR A 79 -10.44 -17.20 -5.85
N PHE A 80 -9.59 -16.31 -5.35
CA PHE A 80 -9.43 -14.98 -5.94
C PHE A 80 -8.70 -15.00 -7.29
N THR A 81 -7.77 -15.95 -7.48
CA THR A 81 -7.07 -16.18 -8.76
C THR A 81 -8.04 -16.61 -9.85
N ASP A 82 -8.98 -17.50 -9.52
CA ASP A 82 -10.03 -18.02 -10.41
C ASP A 82 -11.03 -16.92 -10.75
N GLU A 83 -11.40 -16.08 -9.78
CA GLU A 83 -12.21 -14.89 -10.00
C GLU A 83 -11.55 -13.91 -10.97
N PHE A 84 -10.26 -13.59 -10.76
CA PHE A 84 -9.50 -12.75 -11.68
C PHE A 84 -9.41 -13.37 -13.08
N ALA A 85 -9.12 -14.68 -13.18
CA ALA A 85 -9.02 -15.35 -14.47
C ALA A 85 -10.37 -15.36 -15.23
N LYS A 86 -11.50 -15.53 -14.53
CA LYS A 86 -12.85 -15.41 -15.11
C LYS A 86 -13.12 -13.98 -15.58
N TRP A 87 -12.82 -12.98 -14.74
CA TRP A 87 -12.96 -11.58 -15.09
C TRP A 87 -12.13 -11.21 -16.32
N PHE A 88 -10.86 -11.65 -16.36
CA PHE A 88 -9.94 -11.40 -17.47
C PHE A 88 -10.46 -12.02 -18.77
N LYS A 89 -10.93 -13.27 -18.71
CA LYS A 89 -11.55 -13.94 -19.86
C LYS A 89 -12.78 -13.20 -20.37
N CYS A 90 -13.66 -12.74 -19.48
CA CYS A 90 -14.86 -12.00 -19.86
C CYS A 90 -14.52 -10.66 -20.53
N LYS A 91 -13.44 -9.99 -20.11
CA LYS A 91 -13.09 -8.65 -20.57
C LYS A 91 -12.22 -8.63 -21.83
N TYR A 92 -11.35 -9.61 -22.00
CA TYR A 92 -10.33 -9.63 -23.07
C TYR A 92 -10.44 -10.82 -24.03
N ASP A 93 -11.42 -11.71 -23.83
CA ASP A 93 -11.59 -12.98 -24.57
C ASP A 93 -10.32 -13.83 -24.67
N GLN A 94 -9.52 -13.79 -23.60
CA GLN A 94 -8.24 -14.50 -23.50
C GLN A 94 -8.11 -15.21 -22.16
N LYS A 95 -7.31 -16.27 -22.12
CA LYS A 95 -7.08 -17.04 -20.89
C LYS A 95 -5.71 -16.71 -20.33
N VAL A 96 -5.70 -16.34 -19.05
CA VAL A 96 -4.49 -16.27 -18.21
C VAL A 96 -4.36 -17.55 -17.38
N PRO A 97 -3.20 -17.80 -16.77
CA PRO A 97 -3.07 -18.88 -15.80
C PRO A 97 -4.09 -18.69 -14.66
N GLY A 98 -4.90 -19.71 -14.39
CA GLY A 98 -5.74 -19.77 -13.18
C GLY A 98 -4.98 -20.27 -11.94
N LYS A 99 -3.63 -20.24 -11.97
CA LYS A 99 -2.79 -20.81 -10.90
C LYS A 99 -2.05 -19.69 -10.16
N PRO A 100 -2.19 -19.59 -8.82
CA PRO A 100 -1.39 -18.67 -8.01
C PRO A 100 0.07 -19.12 -7.96
N ALA A 101 0.95 -18.25 -7.45
CA ALA A 101 2.32 -18.62 -7.08
C ALA A 101 2.34 -19.82 -6.10
N LYS A 102 3.42 -20.61 -6.09
CA LYS A 102 3.56 -21.75 -5.16
C LYS A 102 3.85 -21.28 -3.74
N ASP A 103 4.72 -20.30 -3.59
CA ASP A 103 5.17 -19.72 -2.35
C ASP A 103 5.61 -18.27 -2.60
N LEU A 104 6.16 -17.63 -1.58
CA LEU A 104 6.59 -16.23 -1.66
C LEU A 104 7.86 -16.08 -2.51
N ASP A 105 8.74 -17.08 -2.55
CA ASP A 105 9.94 -17.09 -3.40
C ASP A 105 9.58 -17.15 -4.88
N ASP A 106 8.64 -18.03 -5.25
CA ASP A 106 8.05 -18.11 -6.60
C ASP A 106 7.36 -16.78 -6.99
N LEU A 107 6.72 -16.12 -6.03
CA LEU A 107 6.08 -14.82 -6.26
C LEU A 107 7.09 -13.68 -6.41
N ALA A 108 8.15 -13.64 -5.60
CA ALA A 108 9.15 -12.57 -5.63
C ALA A 108 10.02 -12.62 -6.90
N GLY A 109 10.15 -13.80 -7.50
CA GLY A 109 10.96 -14.01 -8.70
C GLY A 109 12.44 -13.69 -8.45
N ARG A 110 13.15 -13.29 -9.50
CA ARG A 110 14.62 -13.10 -9.46
C ARG A 110 15.06 -11.94 -8.56
N GLU A 111 14.21 -10.94 -8.34
CA GLU A 111 14.56 -9.79 -7.51
C GLU A 111 14.55 -10.10 -6.02
N GLY A 112 13.89 -11.19 -5.59
CA GLY A 112 13.82 -11.59 -4.18
C GLY A 112 13.09 -10.57 -3.28
N ARG A 113 12.30 -9.65 -3.86
CA ARG A 113 11.59 -8.59 -3.12
C ARG A 113 10.10 -8.62 -3.41
N LEU A 114 9.31 -8.39 -2.38
CA LEU A 114 7.85 -8.33 -2.44
C LEU A 114 7.35 -6.95 -2.04
N ALA A 115 6.23 -6.56 -2.62
CA ALA A 115 5.41 -5.44 -2.20
C ALA A 115 4.12 -5.96 -1.56
N PHE A 116 3.91 -5.64 -0.28
CA PHE A 116 2.69 -5.88 0.46
C PHE A 116 1.86 -4.60 0.48
N LEU A 117 0.72 -4.63 -0.21
CA LEU A 117 -0.23 -3.52 -0.30
C LEU A 117 -1.42 -3.81 0.60
N TYR A 118 -1.71 -2.89 1.51
CA TYR A 118 -2.97 -2.85 2.25
C TYR A 118 -3.69 -1.53 1.96
N ALA A 119 -4.90 -1.59 1.45
CA ALA A 119 -5.72 -0.42 1.13
C ALA A 119 -7.11 -0.53 1.75
N ASP A 120 -7.68 0.62 2.10
CA ASP A 120 -8.97 0.72 2.80
C ASP A 120 -9.72 2.01 2.41
N GLY A 121 -11.02 1.88 2.15
CA GLY A 121 -11.90 2.98 1.79
C GLY A 121 -12.10 4.01 2.91
N ASN A 122 -12.00 5.29 2.58
CA ASN A 122 -12.16 6.36 3.56
C ASN A 122 -13.64 6.63 3.89
N ASN A 123 -13.98 6.53 5.18
CA ASN A 123 -15.30 6.87 5.75
C ASN A 123 -16.47 6.03 5.19
N MET A 124 -16.25 4.76 4.84
CA MET A 124 -17.30 3.89 4.28
C MET A 124 -18.45 3.62 5.25
N GLY A 125 -18.17 3.56 6.56
CA GLY A 125 -19.23 3.44 7.56
C GLY A 125 -20.19 4.65 7.58
N ASP A 126 -19.66 5.86 7.42
CA ASP A 126 -20.49 7.07 7.32
C ASP A 126 -21.27 7.10 6.00
N LEU A 127 -20.70 6.55 4.92
CA LEU A 127 -21.37 6.40 3.62
C LEU A 127 -22.57 5.46 3.72
N LEU A 128 -22.40 4.29 4.33
CA LEU A 128 -23.47 3.31 4.53
C LEU A 128 -24.59 3.82 5.45
N GLN A 129 -24.24 4.63 6.47
CA GLN A 129 -25.23 5.25 7.38
C GLN A 129 -26.13 6.31 6.70
N ARG A 130 -25.80 6.75 5.49
CA ARG A 130 -26.67 7.66 4.70
C ARG A 130 -27.83 6.93 4.02
N ALA A 131 -27.81 5.59 3.98
CA ALA A 131 -28.90 4.81 3.44
C ALA A 131 -30.19 5.05 4.24
N LYS A 132 -31.28 5.38 3.54
CA LYS A 132 -32.60 5.61 4.13
C LYS A 132 -33.42 4.33 4.24
N THR A 133 -33.05 3.28 3.49
CA THR A 133 -33.77 2.01 3.45
C THR A 133 -32.78 0.83 3.41
N PRO A 134 -33.21 -0.39 3.82
CA PRO A 134 -32.39 -1.59 3.68
C PRO A 134 -31.97 -1.88 2.23
N ALA A 135 -32.86 -1.61 1.26
CA ALA A 135 -32.57 -1.80 -0.16
C ALA A 135 -31.45 -0.85 -0.63
N GLN A 136 -31.51 0.42 -0.22
CA GLN A 136 -30.46 1.38 -0.53
C GLN A 136 -29.13 0.99 0.14
N TYR A 137 -29.16 0.50 1.38
CA TYR A 137 -27.96 0.01 2.06
C TYR A 137 -27.30 -1.14 1.30
N ARG A 138 -28.11 -2.12 0.86
CA ARG A 138 -27.62 -3.24 0.05
C ARG A 138 -27.00 -2.76 -1.26
N HIS A 139 -27.70 -1.87 -1.99
CA HIS A 139 -27.20 -1.28 -3.24
C HIS A 139 -25.85 -0.58 -3.05
N ILE A 140 -25.71 0.28 -2.03
CA ILE A 140 -24.44 0.96 -1.73
C ILE A 140 -23.34 -0.07 -1.42
N SER A 141 -23.63 -1.06 -0.58
CA SER A 141 -22.66 -2.09 -0.20
C SER A 141 -22.19 -2.93 -1.40
N GLU A 142 -23.11 -3.36 -2.27
CA GLU A 142 -22.82 -4.16 -3.46
C GLU A 142 -22.07 -3.34 -4.51
N ALA A 143 -22.44 -2.07 -4.69
CA ALA A 143 -21.75 -1.14 -5.57
C ALA A 143 -20.29 -0.90 -5.11
N LEU A 144 -20.07 -0.74 -3.80
CA LEU A 144 -18.72 -0.59 -3.24
C LEU A 144 -17.89 -1.86 -3.41
N ASP A 145 -18.42 -3.04 -3.06
CA ASP A 145 -17.71 -4.32 -3.23
C ASP A 145 -17.31 -4.55 -4.69
N THR A 146 -18.24 -4.29 -5.61
CA THR A 146 -17.99 -4.39 -7.05
C THR A 146 -16.94 -3.39 -7.50
N ALA A 147 -17.03 -2.13 -7.05
CA ALA A 147 -16.08 -1.08 -7.40
C ALA A 147 -14.66 -1.41 -6.92
N VAL A 148 -14.50 -1.89 -5.69
CA VAL A 148 -13.20 -2.30 -5.13
C VAL A 148 -12.63 -3.48 -5.90
N ARG A 149 -13.44 -4.52 -6.13
CA ARG A 149 -13.00 -5.74 -6.82
C ARG A 149 -12.59 -5.46 -8.27
N GLU A 150 -13.41 -4.74 -9.02
CA GLU A 150 -13.07 -4.38 -10.39
C GLU A 150 -11.89 -3.40 -10.46
N ALA A 151 -11.78 -2.46 -9.51
CA ALA A 151 -10.64 -1.54 -9.46
C ALA A 151 -9.33 -2.31 -9.25
N LEU A 152 -9.31 -3.29 -8.33
CA LEU A 152 -8.17 -4.14 -8.10
C LEU A 152 -7.79 -4.97 -9.34
N PHE A 153 -8.77 -5.60 -9.99
CA PHE A 153 -8.50 -6.43 -11.17
C PHE A 153 -7.99 -5.61 -12.35
N GLU A 154 -8.56 -4.43 -12.60
CA GLU A 154 -8.03 -3.50 -13.60
C GLU A 154 -6.63 -3.00 -13.25
N ALA A 155 -6.39 -2.69 -11.98
CA ALA A 155 -5.10 -2.21 -11.50
C ALA A 155 -4.00 -3.28 -11.62
N LEU A 156 -4.30 -4.53 -11.30
CA LEU A 156 -3.39 -5.67 -11.51
C LEU A 156 -3.05 -5.85 -12.99
N MET A 157 -4.06 -5.79 -13.87
CA MET A 157 -3.87 -5.92 -15.31
C MET A 157 -2.97 -4.80 -15.86
N GLU A 158 -3.24 -3.53 -15.50
CA GLU A 158 -2.45 -2.39 -15.97
C GLU A 158 -1.05 -2.33 -15.36
N ALA A 159 -0.88 -2.73 -14.10
CA ALA A 159 0.42 -2.67 -13.43
C ALA A 159 1.37 -3.78 -13.90
N ILE A 160 0.86 -5.00 -14.11
CA ILE A 160 1.67 -6.14 -14.54
C ILE A 160 1.84 -6.15 -16.07
N GLY A 161 0.82 -5.70 -16.80
CA GLY A 161 0.79 -5.73 -18.25
C GLY A 161 0.19 -7.03 -18.81
N ARG A 162 -0.59 -6.87 -19.89
CA ARG A 162 -1.30 -7.98 -20.55
C ARG A 162 -0.36 -9.09 -21.04
N GLU A 163 0.73 -8.71 -21.70
CA GLU A 163 1.69 -9.67 -22.25
C GLU A 163 2.35 -10.51 -21.15
N SER A 164 2.82 -9.86 -20.09
CA SER A 164 3.39 -10.53 -18.92
C SER A 164 2.40 -11.51 -18.29
N LEU A 165 1.12 -11.14 -18.15
CA LEU A 165 0.09 -12.03 -17.61
C LEU A 165 -0.17 -13.27 -18.50
N LEU A 166 -0.13 -13.11 -19.82
CA LEU A 166 -0.37 -14.20 -20.78
C LEU A 166 0.83 -15.15 -20.89
N GLN A 167 2.05 -14.63 -20.78
CA GLN A 167 3.29 -15.40 -20.87
C GLN A 167 3.67 -16.07 -19.56
N SER A 168 3.16 -15.58 -18.43
CA SER A 168 3.46 -16.15 -17.13
C SER A 168 2.89 -17.57 -16.99
N GLN A 169 3.61 -18.47 -16.31
CA GLN A 169 3.07 -19.79 -15.96
C GLN A 169 2.13 -19.73 -14.75
N ARG A 170 2.28 -18.71 -13.91
CA ARG A 170 1.52 -18.44 -12.68
C ARG A 170 1.28 -16.95 -12.56
N LEU A 171 0.19 -16.54 -11.93
CA LEU A 171 -0.09 -15.11 -11.77
C LEU A 171 0.95 -14.48 -10.84
N PRO A 172 1.56 -13.33 -11.20
CA PRO A 172 2.58 -12.66 -10.41
C PRO A 172 1.93 -11.77 -9.33
N PHE A 173 0.94 -12.30 -8.63
CA PHE A 173 0.29 -11.66 -7.50
C PHE A 173 -0.45 -12.70 -6.64
N GLU A 174 -0.64 -12.40 -5.37
CA GLU A 174 -1.50 -13.15 -4.45
C GLU A 174 -2.47 -12.17 -3.77
N ILE A 175 -3.76 -12.31 -4.04
CA ILE A 175 -4.81 -11.54 -3.35
C ILE A 175 -5.13 -12.28 -2.04
N ILE A 176 -4.89 -11.63 -0.91
CA ILE A 176 -5.16 -12.20 0.42
C ILE A 176 -6.60 -11.89 0.84
N ALA A 177 -7.03 -10.65 0.58
CA ALA A 177 -8.38 -10.19 0.89
C ALA A 177 -8.82 -9.13 -0.13
N VAL A 178 -10.05 -9.23 -0.57
CA VAL A 178 -10.77 -8.21 -1.34
C VAL A 178 -12.24 -8.32 -0.97
N GLY A 179 -12.79 -7.30 -0.32
CA GLY A 179 -14.20 -7.32 0.05
C GLY A 179 -14.65 -6.10 0.82
N GLY A 180 -15.86 -5.63 0.55
CA GLY A 180 -16.36 -4.39 1.14
C GLY A 180 -15.52 -3.20 0.72
N ASP A 181 -14.64 -2.74 1.61
CA ASP A 181 -13.77 -1.57 1.42
C ASP A 181 -12.28 -1.85 1.61
N ASP A 182 -11.87 -3.09 1.93
CA ASP A 182 -10.48 -3.45 2.16
C ASP A 182 -9.88 -4.29 1.02
N VAL A 183 -8.59 -4.08 0.79
CA VAL A 183 -7.78 -4.81 -0.18
C VAL A 183 -6.45 -5.13 0.44
N THR A 184 -6.08 -6.41 0.41
CA THR A 184 -4.74 -6.89 0.76
C THR A 184 -4.19 -7.73 -0.37
N VAL A 185 -3.08 -7.31 -0.96
CA VAL A 185 -2.46 -7.99 -2.10
C VAL A 185 -0.93 -7.97 -1.97
N ILE A 186 -0.30 -9.08 -2.35
CA ILE A 186 1.16 -9.20 -2.45
C ILE A 186 1.53 -9.33 -3.93
N VAL A 187 2.52 -8.55 -4.37
CA VAL A 187 3.08 -8.59 -5.73
C VAL A 187 4.61 -8.53 -5.70
N PRO A 188 5.32 -8.92 -6.78
CA PRO A 188 6.72 -8.54 -6.97
C PRO A 188 6.93 -7.04 -6.77
N ALA A 189 8.04 -6.65 -6.15
CA ALA A 189 8.31 -5.25 -5.76
C ALA A 189 8.13 -4.24 -6.91
N GLN A 190 8.60 -4.59 -8.12
CA GLN A 190 8.49 -3.76 -9.33
C GLN A 190 7.06 -3.32 -9.68
N TYR A 191 6.04 -4.11 -9.33
CA TYR A 191 4.64 -3.79 -9.63
C TYR A 191 3.95 -3.02 -8.49
N GLY A 192 4.52 -3.00 -7.29
CA GLY A 192 3.84 -2.53 -6.08
C GLY A 192 3.39 -1.07 -6.16
N TRP A 193 4.27 -0.17 -6.62
CA TRP A 193 3.96 1.25 -6.73
C TRP A 193 2.87 1.52 -7.77
N GLN A 194 3.06 1.01 -8.99
CA GLN A 194 2.10 1.21 -10.08
C GLN A 194 0.73 0.60 -9.75
N LEU A 195 0.70 -0.60 -9.15
CA LEU A 195 -0.53 -1.22 -8.67
C LEU A 195 -1.26 -0.32 -7.67
N THR A 196 -0.53 0.25 -6.72
CA THR A 196 -1.12 1.14 -5.71
C THR A 196 -1.79 2.35 -6.36
N LEU A 197 -1.09 3.06 -7.26
CA LEU A 197 -1.67 4.23 -7.94
C LEU A 197 -2.87 3.86 -8.79
N LYS A 198 -2.79 2.76 -9.54
CA LYS A 198 -3.88 2.27 -10.39
C LYS A 198 -5.09 1.85 -9.58
N LEU A 199 -4.91 1.19 -8.44
CA LEU A 199 -6.00 0.84 -7.54
C LEU A 199 -6.74 2.10 -7.07
N LEU A 200 -6.01 3.09 -6.57
CA LEU A 200 -6.60 4.35 -6.08
C LEU A 200 -7.32 5.11 -7.21
N GLU A 201 -6.69 5.24 -8.38
CA GLU A 201 -7.25 5.92 -9.56
C GLU A 201 -8.54 5.24 -10.04
N LYS A 202 -8.52 3.90 -10.15
CA LYS A 202 -9.66 3.13 -10.65
C LYS A 202 -10.80 3.10 -9.65
N PHE A 203 -10.50 3.02 -8.36
CA PHE A 203 -11.50 3.10 -7.31
C PHE A 203 -12.25 4.43 -7.38
N GLU A 204 -11.54 5.56 -7.39
CA GLU A 204 -12.16 6.90 -7.50
C GLU A 204 -13.06 7.05 -8.73
N LYS A 205 -12.63 6.49 -9.87
CA LYS A 205 -13.43 6.49 -11.10
C LYS A 205 -14.71 5.67 -10.96
N LYS A 206 -14.64 4.46 -10.39
CA LYS A 206 -15.79 3.55 -10.28
C LYS A 206 -16.85 4.03 -9.28
N VAL A 207 -16.42 4.68 -8.20
CA VAL A 207 -17.34 5.22 -7.18
C VAL A 207 -17.91 6.60 -7.54
N LYS A 208 -17.54 7.18 -8.69
CA LYS A 208 -18.01 8.50 -9.12
C LYS A 208 -19.53 8.55 -9.28
N HIS A 209 -20.14 7.54 -9.90
CA HIS A 209 -21.59 7.46 -10.03
C HIS A 209 -22.30 7.34 -8.68
N LEU A 210 -21.73 6.55 -7.77
CA LEU A 210 -22.27 6.41 -6.41
C LEU A 210 -22.19 7.75 -5.64
N LYS A 211 -21.12 8.53 -5.84
CA LYS A 211 -21.00 9.89 -5.29
C LYS A 211 -22.11 10.80 -5.81
N GLU A 212 -22.38 10.77 -7.11
CA GLU A 212 -23.42 11.56 -7.77
C GLU A 212 -24.83 11.15 -7.30
N GLU A 213 -25.11 9.85 -7.25
CA GLU A 213 -26.37 9.26 -6.78
C GLU A 213 -26.69 9.70 -5.34
N LEU A 214 -25.69 9.66 -4.46
CA LEU A 214 -25.82 10.03 -3.05
C LEU A 214 -25.64 11.53 -2.79
N LYS A 215 -25.46 12.34 -3.84
CA LYS A 215 -25.27 13.81 -3.79
C LYS A 215 -24.19 14.23 -2.78
N LEU A 216 -23.07 13.51 -2.76
CA LEU A 216 -21.99 13.78 -1.81
C LEU A 216 -21.13 14.95 -2.28
N GLU A 217 -20.95 15.95 -1.43
CA GLU A 217 -20.01 17.04 -1.67
C GLU A 217 -18.56 16.53 -1.75
N LYS A 218 -18.21 15.58 -0.89
CA LYS A 218 -16.87 15.00 -0.78
C LYS A 218 -16.72 13.78 -1.67
N SER A 219 -15.53 13.60 -2.22
CA SER A 219 -15.19 12.41 -3.00
C SER A 219 -15.09 11.17 -2.11
N ILE A 220 -15.57 10.04 -2.63
CA ILE A 220 -15.32 8.72 -2.06
C ILE A 220 -13.88 8.35 -2.46
N THR A 221 -13.01 8.14 -1.48
CA THR A 221 -11.56 7.96 -1.69
C THR A 221 -11.06 6.73 -0.94
N MET A 222 -9.85 6.31 -1.24
CA MET A 222 -9.19 5.17 -0.60
C MET A 222 -7.81 5.58 -0.10
N SER A 223 -7.34 4.97 0.98
CA SER A 223 -5.97 5.16 1.47
C SER A 223 -5.22 3.84 1.37
N ALA A 224 -3.91 3.90 1.10
CA ALA A 224 -3.06 2.73 0.94
C ALA A 224 -1.76 2.81 1.75
N GLY A 225 -1.36 1.68 2.35
CA GLY A 225 -0.04 1.44 2.93
C GLY A 225 0.70 0.40 2.11
N LEU A 226 1.87 0.76 1.57
CA LEU A 226 2.71 -0.10 0.74
C LEU A 226 4.03 -0.41 1.45
N VAL A 227 4.31 -1.68 1.72
CA VAL A 227 5.61 -2.11 2.28
C VAL A 227 6.35 -2.92 1.24
N VAL A 228 7.58 -2.52 0.94
CA VAL A 228 8.50 -3.30 0.09
C VAL A 228 9.60 -3.89 0.97
N ALA A 229 9.81 -5.20 0.89
CA ALA A 229 10.81 -5.90 1.69
C ALA A 229 11.36 -7.13 0.94
N ASP A 230 12.46 -7.68 1.46
CA ASP A 230 12.98 -8.98 1.04
C ASP A 230 11.94 -10.09 1.27
N VAL A 231 11.94 -11.09 0.40
CA VAL A 231 10.99 -12.23 0.44
C VAL A 231 11.02 -13.00 1.77
N LYS A 232 12.16 -13.01 2.47
CA LYS A 232 12.32 -13.66 3.78
C LYS A 232 11.77 -12.83 4.93
N TYR A 233 11.42 -11.57 4.69
CA TYR A 233 10.86 -10.71 5.72
C TYR A 233 9.46 -11.22 6.11
N PRO A 234 9.15 -11.46 7.40
CA PRO A 234 7.92 -12.17 7.73
C PRO A 234 6.66 -11.36 7.41
N VAL A 235 5.69 -12.00 6.74
CA VAL A 235 4.42 -11.39 6.29
C VAL A 235 3.67 -10.68 7.41
N ARG A 236 3.73 -11.20 8.64
CA ARG A 236 3.12 -10.56 9.81
C ARG A 236 3.67 -9.14 10.03
N PHE A 237 4.98 -8.94 9.91
CA PHE A 237 5.57 -7.62 10.07
C PHE A 237 5.20 -6.72 8.89
N MET A 238 5.21 -7.23 7.65
CA MET A 238 4.72 -6.46 6.49
C MET A 238 3.29 -5.98 6.68
N GLN A 239 2.40 -6.85 7.18
CA GLN A 239 1.02 -6.50 7.48
C GLN A 239 0.93 -5.41 8.57
N ARG A 240 1.70 -5.53 9.66
CA ARG A 240 1.70 -4.53 10.74
C ARG A 240 2.22 -3.17 10.28
N LEU A 241 3.30 -3.19 9.51
CA LEU A 241 3.86 -1.98 8.93
C LEU A 241 2.90 -1.34 7.92
N SER A 242 2.26 -2.12 7.05
CA SER A 242 1.27 -1.58 6.10
C SER A 242 0.02 -1.03 6.79
N GLU A 243 -0.46 -1.66 7.87
CA GLU A 243 -1.50 -1.12 8.76
C GLU A 243 -1.09 0.22 9.38
N GLY A 244 0.17 0.36 9.80
CA GLY A 244 0.73 1.61 10.33
C GLY A 244 0.83 2.71 9.25
N LEU A 245 1.36 2.38 8.08
CA LEU A 245 1.45 3.30 6.93
C LEU A 245 0.07 3.75 6.44
N LEU A 246 -0.91 2.84 6.44
CA LEU A 246 -2.29 3.17 6.12
C LEU A 246 -2.86 4.22 7.08
N LYS A 247 -2.51 4.17 8.38
CA LYS A 247 -2.93 5.21 9.35
C LYS A 247 -2.33 6.57 9.00
N GLU A 248 -1.06 6.63 8.61
CA GLU A 248 -0.41 7.87 8.16
C GLU A 248 -1.07 8.41 6.88
N ALA A 249 -1.35 7.54 5.90
CA ALA A 249 -2.07 7.91 4.68
C ALA A 249 -3.49 8.44 4.99
N LYS A 250 -4.20 7.82 5.93
CA LYS A 250 -5.52 8.28 6.40
C LYS A 250 -5.46 9.61 7.14
N ARG A 251 -4.36 9.93 7.83
CA ARG A 251 -4.17 11.26 8.45
C ARG A 251 -4.19 12.34 7.38
N LEU A 252 -3.40 12.17 6.32
CA LEU A 252 -3.39 13.09 5.17
C LEU A 252 -4.77 13.14 4.47
N ALA A 253 -5.45 12.01 4.32
CA ALA A 253 -6.77 11.98 3.68
C ALA A 253 -7.82 12.79 4.47
N ARG A 254 -7.72 12.84 5.80
CA ARG A 254 -8.62 13.65 6.65
C ARG A 254 -8.36 15.15 6.51
N GLU A 255 -7.12 15.55 6.24
CA GLU A 255 -6.74 16.94 5.99
C GLU A 255 -7.19 17.39 4.60
N ARG A 256 -6.97 16.54 3.58
CA ARG A 256 -7.28 16.86 2.16
C ARG A 256 -8.73 16.65 1.77
N LYS A 257 -9.37 15.58 2.25
CA LYS A 257 -10.79 15.19 2.04
C LYS A 257 -11.25 14.98 0.58
N THR A 258 -10.40 15.24 -0.41
CA THR A 258 -10.80 15.24 -1.83
C THR A 258 -10.17 14.14 -2.66
N GLU A 259 -9.07 13.55 -2.19
CA GLU A 259 -8.23 12.64 -2.97
C GLU A 259 -7.80 11.45 -2.13
N SER A 260 -7.60 10.33 -2.82
CA SER A 260 -6.95 9.13 -2.29
C SER A 260 -5.50 9.41 -1.92
N THR A 261 -4.98 8.65 -0.97
CA THR A 261 -3.66 8.87 -0.40
C THR A 261 -2.88 7.57 -0.28
N LEU A 262 -1.56 7.66 -0.28
CA LEU A 262 -0.70 6.54 0.02
C LEU A 262 0.48 6.91 0.91
N CYS A 263 0.94 5.94 1.67
CA CYS A 263 2.20 5.98 2.38
C CYS A 263 2.96 4.69 2.07
N HIS A 264 4.26 4.78 1.90
CA HIS A 264 5.07 3.63 1.55
C HIS A 264 6.34 3.52 2.39
N LEU A 265 6.89 2.32 2.46
CA LEU A 265 8.13 2.02 3.17
C LEU A 265 8.91 0.99 2.36
N TRP A 266 10.18 1.25 2.14
CA TRP A 266 11.10 0.27 1.59
C TRP A 266 12.13 -0.15 2.64
N LEU A 267 12.06 -1.43 3.04
CA LEU A 267 13.02 -2.05 3.93
C LEU A 267 14.20 -2.61 3.14
N ARG A 268 15.31 -1.87 3.13
CA ARG A 268 16.60 -2.33 2.56
C ARG A 268 17.29 -3.39 3.44
N ALA A 269 16.97 -3.41 4.72
CA ALA A 269 17.45 -4.37 5.69
C ALA A 269 16.29 -4.82 6.60
N PRO A 270 16.33 -6.05 7.15
CA PRO A 270 15.28 -6.54 8.04
C PRO A 270 15.29 -5.76 9.36
N ILE A 271 14.15 -5.15 9.70
CA ILE A 271 13.94 -4.44 10.96
C ILE A 271 12.89 -5.18 11.79
N ALA A 272 13.23 -5.48 13.04
CA ALA A 272 12.34 -6.17 13.98
C ALA A 272 11.45 -5.16 14.74
N SER A 273 10.63 -4.40 14.02
CA SER A 273 9.61 -3.49 14.60
C SER A 273 8.27 -3.70 13.92
N GLU A 274 7.19 -3.72 14.72
CA GLU A 274 5.81 -3.72 14.22
C GLU A 274 5.24 -2.29 14.11
N ASP A 275 5.96 -1.25 14.59
CA ASP A 275 5.49 0.14 14.56
C ASP A 275 6.08 0.90 13.37
N ALA A 276 5.22 1.20 12.39
CA ALA A 276 5.60 1.90 11.17
C ALA A 276 6.19 3.28 11.43
N LYS A 277 5.68 4.03 12.43
CA LYS A 277 6.17 5.38 12.71
C LYS A 277 7.61 5.33 13.22
N THR A 278 7.88 4.48 14.20
CA THR A 278 9.24 4.25 14.71
C THR A 278 10.21 3.85 13.58
N VAL A 279 9.77 3.01 12.63
CA VAL A 279 10.63 2.60 11.50
C VAL A 279 10.87 3.76 10.52
N LEU A 280 9.84 4.55 10.20
CA LEU A 280 9.98 5.73 9.34
C LEU A 280 10.93 6.76 9.96
N ASP A 281 10.75 7.07 11.24
CA ASP A 281 11.58 8.02 11.96
C ASP A 281 13.04 7.52 12.00
N ALA A 282 13.27 6.24 12.32
CA ALA A 282 14.60 5.67 12.34
C ALA A 282 15.31 5.69 10.97
N LEU A 283 14.58 5.50 9.87
CA LEU A 283 15.15 5.45 8.53
C LEU A 283 15.33 6.84 7.91
N TYR A 284 14.37 7.75 8.12
CA TYR A 284 14.26 8.97 7.32
C TYR A 284 14.35 10.26 8.12
N LEU A 285 14.26 10.24 9.46
CA LEU A 285 14.46 11.43 10.29
C LEU A 285 15.92 11.52 10.74
N ARG A 286 16.49 12.72 10.69
CA ARG A 286 17.83 13.03 11.22
C ARG A 286 17.72 13.99 12.40
N GLU A 287 18.73 13.96 13.27
CA GLU A 287 18.75 14.70 14.54
C GLU A 287 18.55 16.22 14.36
N ASP A 288 18.97 16.77 13.23
CA ASP A 288 18.83 18.18 12.91
C ASP A 288 17.48 18.51 12.21
N LYS A 289 16.45 17.71 12.50
CA LYS A 289 15.08 17.88 11.99
C LYS A 289 14.96 17.83 10.47
N ARG A 290 15.84 17.07 9.82
CA ARG A 290 15.73 16.76 8.37
C ARG A 290 14.96 15.46 8.18
N LEU A 291 13.84 15.52 7.49
CA LEU A 291 13.11 14.37 6.98
C LEU A 291 13.51 14.14 5.53
N LEU A 292 14.12 13.00 5.25
CA LEU A 292 14.64 12.68 3.92
C LEU A 292 13.55 12.29 2.92
N THR A 293 12.28 12.22 3.34
CA THR A 293 11.15 11.87 2.49
C THR A 293 9.99 12.85 2.68
N ALA A 294 9.06 12.87 1.73
CA ALA A 294 7.87 13.70 1.72
C ALA A 294 6.57 12.92 1.97
N ARG A 295 6.69 11.69 2.49
CA ARG A 295 5.57 10.79 2.74
C ARG A 295 4.70 11.32 3.89
N PRO A 296 3.38 11.06 3.88
CA PRO A 296 2.56 10.42 2.84
C PRO A 296 2.22 11.34 1.65
N PHE A 297 1.72 10.78 0.55
CA PHE A 297 1.35 11.50 -0.68
C PHE A 297 -0.15 11.40 -1.00
N THR A 298 -0.72 12.43 -1.63
CA THR A 298 -1.99 12.28 -2.37
C THR A 298 -1.76 11.57 -3.70
N LEU A 299 -2.83 11.02 -4.29
CA LEU A 299 -2.77 10.38 -5.61
C LEU A 299 -2.17 11.31 -6.67
N LYS A 300 -2.54 12.60 -6.67
CA LYS A 300 -1.95 13.59 -7.60
C LYS A 300 -0.46 13.79 -7.36
N GLN A 301 -0.02 13.91 -6.11
CA GLN A 301 1.39 14.06 -5.77
C GLN A 301 2.18 12.83 -6.21
N ALA A 302 1.68 11.63 -5.95
CA ALA A 302 2.37 10.40 -6.31
C ALA A 302 2.43 10.18 -7.84
N CYS A 303 1.40 10.57 -8.59
CA CYS A 303 1.45 10.57 -10.06
C CYS A 303 2.50 11.56 -10.59
N ARG A 304 2.61 12.76 -9.99
CA ARG A 304 3.66 13.72 -10.36
C ARG A 304 5.05 13.19 -10.02
N LEU A 305 5.21 12.53 -8.86
CA LEU A 305 6.46 11.93 -8.43
C LEU A 305 6.99 10.90 -9.44
N ILE A 306 6.11 10.11 -10.09
CA ILE A 306 6.51 9.21 -11.19
C ILE A 306 7.14 9.99 -12.34
N GLY A 307 6.51 11.10 -12.77
CA GLY A 307 7.04 11.92 -13.86
C GLY A 307 8.44 12.43 -13.53
N LEU A 308 8.62 12.98 -12.33
CA LEU A 308 9.90 13.48 -11.84
C LEU A 308 10.95 12.37 -11.71
N ALA A 309 10.54 11.19 -11.27
CA ALA A 309 11.42 10.03 -11.18
C ALA A 309 11.83 9.50 -12.57
N ARG A 310 11.02 9.65 -13.62
CA ARG A 310 11.42 9.34 -15.01
C ARG A 310 12.54 10.27 -15.46
N ASP A 311 12.39 11.56 -15.22
CA ASP A 311 13.42 12.55 -15.58
C ASP A 311 14.74 12.26 -14.84
N LEU A 312 14.67 11.87 -13.56
CA LEU A 312 15.84 11.48 -12.78
C LEU A 312 16.46 10.13 -13.21
N LYS A 313 15.69 9.24 -13.85
CA LYS A 313 16.16 7.93 -14.31
C LYS A 313 17.21 8.06 -15.42
N GLU A 314 17.18 9.15 -16.18
CA GLU A 314 18.20 9.50 -17.19
C GLU A 314 19.59 9.70 -16.56
N LEU A 315 19.67 10.00 -15.26
CA LEU A 315 20.95 10.08 -14.56
C LEU A 315 21.56 8.68 -14.35
N PRO A 316 22.88 8.53 -14.56
CA PRO A 316 23.60 7.29 -14.27
C PRO A 316 23.37 6.81 -12.82
N PRO A 317 23.27 5.49 -12.57
CA PRO A 317 23.03 4.94 -11.23
C PRO A 317 23.97 5.47 -10.15
N HIS A 318 25.25 5.65 -10.47
CA HIS A 318 26.24 6.22 -9.56
C HIS A 318 25.90 7.66 -9.14
N GLN A 319 25.42 8.51 -10.07
CA GLN A 319 25.05 9.89 -9.75
C GLN A 319 23.81 9.94 -8.85
N ARG A 320 22.82 9.09 -9.12
CA ARG A 320 21.63 8.91 -8.28
C ARG A 320 21.99 8.49 -6.86
N ARG A 321 22.90 7.52 -6.71
CA ARG A 321 23.42 7.11 -5.41
C ARG A 321 24.14 8.25 -4.68
N LEU A 322 24.98 9.00 -5.39
CA LEU A 322 25.65 10.17 -4.80
C LEU A 322 24.66 11.23 -4.30
N LEU A 323 23.54 11.45 -5.02
CA LEU A 323 22.49 12.36 -4.55
C LEU A 323 21.84 11.85 -3.25
N ALA A 324 21.49 10.56 -3.19
CA ALA A 324 20.95 9.95 -1.97
C ALA A 324 21.93 10.06 -0.79
N GLU A 325 23.20 9.76 -1.00
CA GLU A 325 24.25 9.90 0.03
C GLU A 325 24.48 11.36 0.44
N ALA A 326 24.28 12.32 -0.47
CA ALA A 326 24.43 13.73 -0.14
C ALA A 326 23.25 14.26 0.71
N LEU A 327 22.03 13.73 0.51
CA LEU A 327 20.85 14.06 1.34
C LEU A 327 21.09 13.72 2.82
N GLU A 328 21.74 12.58 3.08
CA GLU A 328 22.13 12.13 4.42
C GLU A 328 23.06 13.13 5.14
N ARG A 329 23.97 13.75 4.38
CA ARG A 329 25.00 14.65 4.91
C ARG A 329 24.47 16.05 5.23
N GLY A 330 23.40 16.47 4.57
CA GLY A 330 22.67 17.69 4.91
C GLY A 330 22.20 18.55 3.73
N VAL A 331 21.43 19.59 4.06
CA VAL A 331 20.75 20.46 3.07
C VAL A 331 21.75 21.13 2.12
N HIS A 332 22.73 21.87 2.63
CA HIS A 332 23.70 22.57 1.77
C HIS A 332 24.62 21.61 1.00
N THR A 333 25.03 20.51 1.62
CA THR A 333 25.87 19.48 0.97
C THR A 333 25.15 18.86 -0.22
N SER A 334 23.89 18.46 -0.04
CA SER A 334 23.06 17.90 -1.13
C SER A 334 22.77 18.91 -2.23
N LEU A 335 22.49 20.17 -1.90
CA LEU A 335 22.31 21.23 -2.90
C LEU A 335 23.57 21.44 -3.74
N ASN A 336 24.73 21.52 -3.11
CA ASN A 336 26.00 21.68 -3.81
C ASN A 336 26.29 20.49 -4.72
N THR A 337 26.07 19.26 -4.25
CA THR A 337 26.22 18.05 -5.08
C THR A 337 25.28 18.06 -6.28
N ALA A 338 24.01 18.41 -6.08
CA ALA A 338 23.02 18.45 -7.15
C ALA A 338 23.33 19.51 -8.21
N LEU A 339 23.69 20.71 -7.79
CA LEU A 339 24.10 21.79 -8.70
C LEU A 339 25.38 21.45 -9.45
N TYR A 340 26.36 20.85 -8.78
CA TYR A 340 27.60 20.41 -9.41
C TYR A 340 27.36 19.32 -10.47
N GLN A 341 26.48 18.36 -10.19
CA GLN A 341 26.09 17.35 -11.19
C GLN A 341 25.37 17.99 -12.37
N ALA A 342 24.44 18.91 -12.13
CA ALA A 342 23.70 19.59 -13.19
C ALA A 342 24.62 20.41 -14.13
N GLN A 343 25.68 21.03 -13.61
CA GLN A 343 26.63 21.80 -14.44
C GLN A 343 27.50 20.95 -15.37
N ARG A 344 27.55 19.63 -15.16
CA ARG A 344 28.33 18.69 -15.99
C ARG A 344 27.54 18.08 -17.13
N LEU A 345 26.24 18.38 -17.20
CA LEU A 345 25.34 17.93 -18.25
C LEU A 345 25.30 18.97 -19.38
N ASP A 346 24.79 18.55 -20.54
CA ASP A 346 24.50 19.50 -21.61
C ASP A 346 23.40 20.50 -21.22
N ASP A 347 23.23 21.56 -22.01
CA ASP A 347 22.33 22.66 -21.67
C ASP A 347 20.86 22.22 -21.49
N GLU A 348 20.39 21.27 -22.28
CA GLU A 348 18.99 20.80 -22.27
C GLU A 348 18.74 19.84 -21.10
N GLN A 349 19.65 18.89 -20.87
CA GLN A 349 19.63 17.97 -19.72
C GLN A 349 19.75 18.75 -18.41
N ARG A 350 20.62 19.78 -18.36
CA ARG A 350 20.77 20.64 -17.19
C ARG A 350 19.48 21.39 -16.88
N LYS A 351 18.83 22.00 -17.89
CA LYS A 351 17.55 22.70 -17.70
C LYS A 351 16.48 21.75 -17.18
N THR A 352 16.39 20.56 -17.76
CA THR A 352 15.45 19.51 -17.36
C THR A 352 15.68 19.11 -15.92
N LEU A 353 16.92 18.75 -15.55
CA LEU A 353 17.27 18.33 -14.20
C LEU A 353 16.99 19.41 -13.15
N LEU A 354 17.38 20.66 -13.41
CA LEU A 354 17.12 21.77 -12.50
C LEU A 354 15.61 22.05 -12.35
N ARG A 355 14.83 21.87 -13.42
CA ARG A 355 13.38 21.95 -13.38
C ARG A 355 12.80 20.82 -12.52
N THR A 356 13.23 19.58 -12.74
CA THR A 356 12.81 18.41 -11.94
C THR A 356 13.09 18.63 -10.45
N PHE A 357 14.26 19.16 -10.09
CA PHE A 357 14.60 19.50 -8.71
C PHE A 357 13.69 20.56 -8.09
N ARG A 358 13.31 21.60 -8.84
CA ARG A 358 12.35 22.61 -8.35
C ARG A 358 10.96 22.01 -8.16
N GLU A 359 10.49 21.23 -9.14
CA GLU A 359 9.18 20.58 -9.08
C GLU A 359 9.08 19.56 -7.92
N LEU A 360 10.19 18.88 -7.56
CA LEU A 360 10.26 18.03 -6.37
C LEU A 360 10.06 18.82 -5.07
N GLY A 361 10.62 20.01 -4.96
CA GLY A 361 10.39 20.89 -3.81
C GLY A 361 8.96 21.43 -3.79
N GLU A 362 8.39 21.77 -4.94
CA GLU A 362 7.00 22.22 -5.07
C GLU A 362 5.98 21.13 -4.71
N LEU A 363 6.32 19.86 -4.94
CA LEU A 363 5.43 18.72 -4.68
C LEU A 363 4.90 18.69 -3.25
N ILE A 364 5.74 19.10 -2.30
CA ILE A 364 5.50 19.08 -0.84
C ILE A 364 4.83 20.38 -0.39
N SER A 365 4.78 21.39 -1.25
CA SER A 365 4.48 22.74 -0.81
C SER A 365 3.05 23.02 -0.44
N ASN A 366 2.13 22.14 -0.83
CA ASN A 366 0.76 22.15 -0.35
C ASN A 366 0.01 23.48 -0.59
N GLY A 367 0.51 24.34 -1.48
CA GLY A 367 -0.01 25.69 -1.74
C GLY A 367 0.43 26.76 -0.73
N ARG A 368 1.35 26.44 0.17
CA ARG A 368 1.95 27.39 1.13
C ARG A 368 3.23 27.98 0.56
N ASP A 369 3.41 29.29 0.74
CA ASP A 369 4.67 29.95 0.46
C ASP A 369 5.61 29.67 1.65
N LEU A 370 6.59 28.80 1.42
CA LEU A 370 7.48 28.27 2.45
C LEU A 370 8.91 28.46 1.94
N GLU A 371 9.87 28.58 2.85
CA GLU A 371 11.29 28.66 2.50
C GLU A 371 11.69 27.38 1.73
N ARG A 372 12.27 27.56 0.55
CA ARG A 372 12.59 26.47 -0.38
C ARG A 372 13.99 26.63 -0.95
N PHE A 373 14.72 25.53 -1.00
CA PHE A 373 15.98 25.41 -1.71
C PHE A 373 15.90 24.22 -2.67
N LEU A 374 15.65 24.49 -3.96
CA LEU A 374 15.48 23.44 -4.99
C LEU A 374 14.47 22.37 -4.55
N PHE A 375 14.94 21.18 -4.19
CA PHE A 375 14.15 20.02 -3.77
C PHE A 375 13.95 19.92 -2.25
N TRP A 376 14.50 20.86 -1.48
CA TRP A 376 14.28 21.01 -0.04
C TRP A 376 13.23 22.07 0.24
N GLN A 377 12.40 21.77 1.24
CA GLN A 377 11.39 22.67 1.75
C GLN A 377 11.42 22.70 3.27
N ARG A 378 11.27 23.88 3.87
CA ARG A 378 11.18 24.05 5.32
C ARG A 378 9.74 24.26 5.75
N GLU A 379 9.27 23.47 6.70
CA GLU A 379 7.95 23.61 7.35
C GLU A 379 8.15 23.45 8.86
N ASP A 380 7.70 24.42 9.66
CA ASP A 380 7.77 24.40 11.13
C ASP A 380 9.15 24.04 11.71
N ASP A 381 10.22 24.64 11.16
CA ASP A 381 11.63 24.37 11.48
C ASP A 381 12.14 22.96 11.13
N GLU A 382 11.39 22.19 10.34
CA GLU A 382 11.82 20.91 9.79
C GLU A 382 12.09 21.02 8.29
N TRP A 383 13.19 20.45 7.83
CA TRP A 383 13.50 20.35 6.41
C TRP A 383 12.97 19.04 5.84
N ARG A 384 12.31 19.09 4.69
CA ARG A 384 11.73 17.93 4.00
C ARG A 384 12.08 17.91 2.53
N THR A 385 12.18 16.72 1.94
CA THR A 385 12.45 16.54 0.51
C THR A 385 11.74 15.33 -0.07
N ALA A 386 11.36 15.41 -1.34
CA ALA A 386 10.80 14.30 -2.12
C ALA A 386 11.86 13.62 -3.01
N LEU A 387 13.11 14.09 -2.98
CA LEU A 387 14.16 13.58 -3.84
C LEU A 387 14.49 12.12 -3.53
N LEU A 388 14.61 11.76 -2.25
CA LEU A 388 14.86 10.35 -1.88
C LEU A 388 13.71 9.45 -2.30
N ASP A 389 12.46 9.91 -2.18
CA ASP A 389 11.29 9.16 -2.65
C ASP A 389 11.40 8.86 -4.14
N ALA A 390 11.72 9.86 -4.97
CA ALA A 390 11.90 9.66 -6.40
C ALA A 390 13.04 8.68 -6.71
N LEU A 391 14.18 8.79 -6.01
CA LEU A 391 15.33 7.90 -6.18
C LEU A 391 15.00 6.46 -5.78
N GLU A 392 14.31 6.25 -4.65
CA GLU A 392 13.87 4.94 -4.21
C GLU A 392 12.89 4.29 -5.20
N LEU A 393 11.96 5.07 -5.78
CA LEU A 393 11.04 4.55 -6.79
C LEU A 393 11.77 4.02 -8.03
N ILE A 394 12.83 4.67 -8.47
CA ILE A 394 13.64 4.20 -9.61
C ILE A 394 14.33 2.88 -9.26
N GLU A 395 14.90 2.75 -8.05
CA GLU A 395 15.57 1.53 -7.58
C GLU A 395 14.61 0.35 -7.37
N LEU A 396 13.34 0.65 -7.07
CA LEU A 396 12.28 -0.34 -6.93
C LEU A 396 11.66 -0.76 -8.27
N GLY A 397 12.05 -0.15 -9.39
CA GLY A 397 11.44 -0.41 -10.70
C GLY A 397 10.02 0.16 -10.82
N GLY A 398 9.63 1.11 -9.97
CA GLY A 398 8.31 1.72 -9.98
C GLY A 398 8.07 2.72 -11.12
N VAL A 399 9.06 2.89 -12.01
CA VAL A 399 9.13 3.95 -13.04
C VAL A 399 9.77 3.47 -14.33
#